data_AF-A0A0F9E0X9-F1
#
_entry.id   AF-A0A0F9E0X9-F1
#
_cell.length_a   1.000
_cell.length_b   1.000
_cell.length_c   1.000
_cell.angle_alpha   90.00
_cell.angle_beta   90.00
_cell.angle_gamma   90.00
#
_symmetry.space_group_name_H-M   'P 1'
#
loop_
_entity.id
_entity.type
_entity.pdbx_description
1 polymer ?
#
loop_
_entity_poly.entity_id
_entity_poly.type
_entity_poly.pdbx_seq_one_letter_code
_entity_poly.pdbx_strand_id
1 'polypeptide(L)'
;MALKVGGAIFIHIPKTGGMWIRKYFEQVGIESREIGANHATSIELGKIDELTFCFVRHPLTWYQSYWKYKQTTQTRTNPPIDQFVDRPFAEFVTAALAEHGDYLNRFYSQFVKGVNYIGKQETLRDDFETLLRRAELPIDVNLLSGPEENKSIKPVASAKYTLPLAERVMRHEIRVARQFDYNYIPLDVLTGF
;
A
#
# COMPACT_ATOMS: atom_id res chain seq x y z
N MET A 1 3.13 8.78 6.65
CA MET A 1 2.69 9.61 7.78
C MET A 1 1.85 8.73 8.68
N ALA A 2 1.50 9.17 9.89
CA ALA A 2 0.43 8.53 10.65
C ALA A 2 -0.69 9.54 10.93
N LEU A 3 -1.94 9.08 10.99
CA LEU A 3 -3.11 9.90 11.30
C LEU A 3 -3.75 9.40 12.58
N LYS A 4 -3.92 10.27 13.56
CA LYS A 4 -4.80 10.01 14.70
C LYS A 4 -6.23 10.36 14.30
N VAL A 5 -7.14 9.40 14.45
CA VAL A 5 -8.56 9.50 14.09
C VAL A 5 -9.40 8.92 15.22
N GLY A 6 -10.06 9.80 15.99
CA GLY A 6 -10.72 9.40 17.24
C GLY A 6 -9.78 8.63 18.18
N GLY A 7 -10.20 7.42 18.57
CA GLY A 7 -9.43 6.49 19.42
C GLY A 7 -8.48 5.54 18.66
N ALA A 8 -8.20 5.80 17.38
CA ALA A 8 -7.37 4.94 16.54
C ALA A 8 -6.24 5.72 15.83
N ILE A 9 -5.22 4.99 15.37
CA ILE A 9 -4.08 5.52 14.63
C ILE A 9 -3.92 4.76 13.31
N PHE A 10 -4.07 5.47 12.19
CA PHE A 10 -3.77 4.98 10.86
C PHE A 10 -2.29 5.19 10.52
N ILE A 11 -1.55 4.11 10.32
CA ILE A 11 -0.16 4.15 9.84
C ILE A 11 -0.17 4.05 8.31
N HIS A 12 0.12 5.16 7.64
CA HIS A 12 0.07 5.23 6.18
C HIS A 12 1.31 4.62 5.53
N ILE A 13 1.12 3.43 4.95
CA ILE A 13 2.08 2.81 4.03
C ILE A 13 1.84 3.34 2.61
N PRO A 14 2.88 3.80 1.89
CA PRO A 14 2.76 4.21 0.51
C PRO A 14 2.15 3.12 -0.40
N LYS A 15 1.25 3.57 -1.28
CA LYS A 15 0.62 2.78 -2.34
C LYS A 15 -0.37 1.69 -1.87
N THR A 16 -0.85 1.78 -0.63
CA THR A 16 -1.82 0.85 -0.04
C THR A 16 -3.15 1.54 0.30
N GLY A 17 -3.62 2.43 -0.59
CA GLY A 17 -4.96 3.02 -0.49
C GLY A 17 -5.13 4.16 0.51
N GLY A 18 -4.09 4.56 1.24
CA GLY A 18 -4.26 5.57 2.30
C GLY A 18 -4.75 6.95 1.85
N MET A 19 -4.55 7.36 0.59
CA MET A 19 -5.18 8.59 0.07
C MET A 19 -6.70 8.48 -0.02
N TRP A 20 -7.22 7.29 -0.33
CA TRP A 20 -8.67 7.05 -0.31
C TRP A 20 -9.21 7.08 1.12
N ILE A 21 -8.51 6.46 2.08
CA ILE A 21 -8.86 6.51 3.51
C ILE A 21 -8.89 7.95 4.03
N ARG A 22 -7.90 8.78 3.67
CA ARG A 22 -7.86 10.21 4.03
C ARG A 22 -9.10 10.96 3.56
N LYS A 23 -9.39 10.84 2.25
CA LYS A 23 -10.57 11.46 1.66
C LYS A 23 -11.86 10.98 2.32
N TYR A 24 -11.94 9.69 2.68
CA TYR A 24 -13.09 9.16 3.39
C TYR A 24 -13.28 9.87 4.74
N PHE A 25 -12.23 9.99 5.55
CA PHE A 25 -12.32 10.71 6.82
C PHE A 25 -12.74 12.17 6.63
N GLU A 26 -12.17 12.86 5.63
CA GLU A 26 -12.54 14.24 5.30
C GLU A 26 -14.02 14.35 4.88
N GLN A 27 -14.52 13.45 4.04
CA GLN A 27 -15.90 13.47 3.52
C GLN A 27 -16.94 13.13 4.60
N VAL A 28 -16.62 12.22 5.52
CA VAL A 28 -17.49 11.87 6.65
C VAL A 28 -17.43 12.94 7.77
N GLY A 29 -16.43 13.83 7.74
CA GLY A 29 -16.21 14.81 8.79
C GLY A 29 -15.56 14.22 10.05
N ILE A 30 -14.82 13.12 9.92
CA ILE A 30 -14.01 12.56 11.02
C ILE A 30 -12.76 13.42 11.14
N GLU A 31 -12.61 14.10 12.28
CA GLU A 31 -11.41 14.88 12.57
C GLU A 31 -10.18 13.95 12.58
N SER A 32 -9.18 14.31 11.79
CA SER A 32 -7.92 13.60 11.71
C SER A 32 -6.75 14.54 11.93
N ARG A 33 -5.75 14.10 12.69
CA ARG A 33 -4.53 14.87 12.94
C ARG A 33 -3.32 14.07 12.51
N GLU A 34 -2.47 14.68 11.69
CA GLU A 34 -1.16 14.10 11.36
C GLU A 34 -0.30 14.02 12.63
N ILE A 35 0.29 12.85 12.88
CA ILE A 35 1.20 12.61 14.00
C ILE A 35 2.50 11.99 13.50
N GLY A 36 3.60 12.37 14.15
CA GLY A 36 4.96 11.98 13.77
C GLY A 36 5.46 12.68 12.50
N ALA A 37 6.66 12.30 12.05
CA ALA A 37 7.26 12.82 10.82
C ALA A 37 6.58 12.27 9.54
N ASN A 38 6.94 12.80 8.38
CA ASN A 38 6.54 12.25 7.09
C ASN A 38 6.98 10.77 6.98
N HIS A 39 6.01 9.86 7.04
CA HIS A 39 6.21 8.39 7.11
C HIS A 39 6.59 7.82 8.48
N ALA A 40 6.13 8.47 9.55
CA ALA A 40 6.11 7.92 10.90
C ALA A 40 5.69 6.43 10.90
N THR A 41 6.64 5.58 11.24
CA THR A 41 6.52 4.14 11.40
C THR A 41 5.93 3.82 12.77
N SER A 42 5.42 2.60 12.95
CA SER A 42 4.95 2.15 14.27
C SER A 42 6.06 2.22 15.32
N ILE A 43 7.31 2.04 14.90
CA ILE A 43 8.50 2.13 15.76
C ILE A 43 8.72 3.58 16.24
N GLU A 44 8.59 4.57 15.34
CA GLU A 44 8.81 5.98 15.67
C GLU A 44 7.74 6.57 16.58
N LEU A 45 6.52 6.02 16.55
CA LEU A 45 5.43 6.46 17.42
C LEU A 45 5.56 5.95 18.87
N GLY A 46 6.46 5.01 19.13
CA GLY A 46 6.69 4.46 20.48
C GLY A 46 5.54 3.57 20.96
N LYS A 47 5.31 3.54 22.28
CA LYS A 47 4.20 2.79 22.86
C LYS A 47 2.89 3.53 22.57
N ILE A 48 1.99 2.86 21.85
CA ILE A 48 0.66 3.34 21.52
C ILE A 48 -0.35 2.44 22.23
N ASP A 49 -1.23 3.03 23.04
CA ASP A 49 -2.30 2.31 23.71
C ASP A 49 -3.59 2.30 22.86
N GLU A 50 -3.69 3.22 21.88
CA GLU A 50 -4.78 3.28 20.89
C GLU A 50 -4.75 2.14 19.87
N LEU A 51 -5.91 1.85 19.26
CA LEU A 51 -6.00 0.89 18.16
C LEU A 51 -5.18 1.40 16.96
N THR A 52 -4.10 0.69 16.62
CA THR A 52 -3.29 0.98 15.44
C THR A 52 -3.68 0.11 14.25
N PHE A 53 -3.65 0.70 13.06
CA PHE A 53 -3.91 -0.06 11.85
C PHE A 53 -3.15 0.45 10.63
N CYS A 54 -2.94 -0.46 9.68
CA CYS A 54 -2.36 -0.13 8.39
C CYS A 54 -2.93 -1.04 7.30
N PHE A 55 -2.60 -0.72 6.05
CA PHE A 55 -2.94 -1.56 4.91
C PHE A 55 -1.67 -1.95 4.16
N VAL A 56 -1.58 -3.22 3.77
CA VAL A 56 -0.54 -3.74 2.87
C VAL A 56 -1.14 -3.97 1.47
N ARG A 57 -0.30 -4.31 0.50
CA ARG A 57 -0.75 -4.56 -0.88
C ARG A 57 -0.01 -5.74 -1.47
N HIS A 58 -0.63 -6.43 -2.42
CA HIS A 58 0.00 -7.50 -3.16
C HIS A 58 1.32 -7.02 -3.81
N PRO A 59 2.45 -7.76 -3.70
CA PRO A 59 3.75 -7.31 -4.21
C PRO A 59 3.74 -6.83 -5.67
N LEU A 60 3.15 -7.63 -6.56
CA LEU A 60 3.02 -7.30 -8.00
C LEU A 60 2.24 -5.99 -8.23
N THR A 61 1.08 -5.81 -7.59
CA THR A 61 0.27 -4.61 -7.79
C THR A 61 0.88 -3.39 -7.10
N TRP A 62 1.69 -3.58 -6.06
CA TRP A 62 2.45 -2.53 -5.40
C TRP A 62 3.53 -1.95 -6.33
N TYR A 63 4.38 -2.79 -6.92
CA TYR A 63 5.42 -2.33 -7.86
C TYR A 63 4.82 -1.60 -9.07
N GLN A 64 3.71 -2.12 -9.64
CA GLN A 64 2.97 -1.41 -10.69
C GLN A 64 2.51 -0.02 -10.24
N SER A 65 1.88 0.06 -9.06
CA SER A 65 1.35 1.31 -8.55
C SER A 65 2.46 2.31 -8.22
N TYR A 66 3.58 1.83 -7.69
CA TYR A 66 4.75 2.62 -7.36
C TYR A 66 5.39 3.22 -8.62
N TRP A 67 5.73 2.38 -9.60
CA TRP A 67 6.34 2.82 -10.86
C TRP A 67 5.46 3.84 -11.58
N LYS A 68 4.16 3.55 -11.73
CA LYS A 68 3.19 4.49 -12.33
C LYS A 68 3.18 5.82 -11.60
N TYR A 69 3.10 5.79 -10.27
CA TYR A 69 3.10 7.01 -9.47
C TYR A 69 4.37 7.84 -9.67
N LYS A 70 5.54 7.20 -9.67
CA LYS A 70 6.83 7.89 -9.86
C LYS A 70 7.03 8.44 -11.26
N GLN A 71 6.46 7.79 -12.26
CA GLN A 71 6.38 8.29 -13.63
C GLN A 71 5.45 9.51 -13.73
N THR A 72 4.30 9.49 -13.03
CA THR A 72 3.35 10.60 -13.03
C THR A 72 3.85 11.82 -12.26
N THR A 73 4.40 11.64 -11.05
CA THR A 73 4.77 12.76 -10.18
C THR A 73 6.19 13.26 -10.41
N GLN A 74 7.04 12.48 -11.07
CA GLN A 74 8.47 12.75 -11.25
C GLN A 74 9.24 12.98 -9.93
N THR A 75 8.67 12.59 -8.79
CA THR A 75 9.33 12.74 -7.47
C THR A 75 10.29 11.59 -7.19
N ARG A 76 11.44 11.87 -6.57
CA ARG A 76 12.50 10.88 -6.24
C ARG A 76 12.84 10.91 -4.75
N THR A 77 11.87 10.57 -3.92
CA THR A 77 11.90 10.67 -2.45
C THR A 77 12.22 9.37 -1.71
N ASN A 78 12.44 8.26 -2.41
CA ASN A 78 12.71 6.93 -1.87
C ASN A 78 13.91 6.30 -2.62
N PRO A 79 15.15 6.66 -2.21
CA PRO A 79 16.36 6.47 -3.01
C PRO A 79 16.65 5.04 -3.50
N PRO A 80 16.43 3.95 -2.71
CA PRO A 80 16.88 2.62 -3.11
C PRO A 80 16.33 2.12 -4.46
N ILE A 81 15.04 2.37 -4.72
CA ILE A 81 14.39 1.91 -5.95
C ILE A 81 14.04 3.04 -6.91
N ASP A 82 14.05 4.29 -6.46
CA ASP A 82 13.78 5.46 -7.32
C ASP A 82 14.81 5.62 -8.44
N GLN A 83 16.04 5.16 -8.26
CA GLN A 83 17.09 5.19 -9.30
C GLN A 83 16.75 4.37 -10.56
N PHE A 84 15.75 3.48 -10.51
CA PHE A 84 15.37 2.65 -11.66
C PHE A 84 14.05 3.07 -12.30
N VAL A 85 13.30 4.01 -11.72
CA VAL A 85 11.90 4.25 -12.12
C VAL A 85 11.79 4.83 -13.52
N ASP A 86 12.83 5.48 -14.04
CA ASP A 86 12.89 6.03 -15.40
C ASP A 86 13.03 4.94 -16.48
N ARG A 87 13.35 3.70 -16.09
CA ARG A 87 13.40 2.55 -17.00
C ARG A 87 12.00 2.06 -17.36
N PRO A 88 11.82 1.36 -18.49
CA PRO A 88 10.61 0.60 -18.77
C PRO A 88 10.24 -0.32 -17.60
N PHE A 89 8.94 -0.51 -17.35
CA PHE A 89 8.45 -1.18 -16.15
C PHE A 89 9.14 -2.53 -15.85
N ALA A 90 9.28 -3.40 -16.85
CA ALA A 90 9.92 -4.70 -16.67
C ALA A 90 11.40 -4.58 -16.26
N GLU A 91 12.12 -3.61 -16.82
CA GLU A 91 13.51 -3.32 -16.48
C GLU A 91 13.64 -2.68 -15.09
N PHE A 92 12.72 -1.78 -14.73
CA PHE A 92 12.59 -1.22 -13.39
C PHE A 92 12.46 -2.34 -12.34
N VAL A 93 11.51 -3.26 -12.53
CA VAL A 93 11.31 -4.37 -11.58
C VAL A 93 12.55 -5.26 -11.55
N THR A 94 13.10 -5.62 -12.71
CA THR A 94 14.26 -6.51 -12.80
C THR A 94 15.47 -5.92 -12.06
N ALA A 95 15.72 -4.62 -12.22
CA ALA A 95 16.81 -3.91 -11.53
C ALA A 95 16.54 -3.80 -10.02
N ALA A 96 15.31 -3.44 -9.63
CA ALA A 96 14.92 -3.35 -8.23
C ALA A 96 15.08 -4.70 -7.50
N LEU A 97 14.70 -5.82 -8.12
CA LEU A 97 14.89 -7.15 -7.54
C LEU A 97 16.37 -7.56 -7.48
N ALA A 98 17.16 -7.18 -8.48
CA ALA A 98 18.59 -7.52 -8.54
C ALA A 98 19.39 -6.81 -7.44
N GLU A 99 19.13 -5.51 -7.22
CA GLU A 99 19.89 -4.72 -6.24
C GLU A 99 19.25 -4.73 -4.85
N HIS A 100 17.92 -4.73 -4.77
CA HIS A 100 17.20 -4.53 -3.51
C HIS A 100 16.34 -5.71 -3.07
N GLY A 101 16.40 -6.85 -3.78
CA GLY A 101 15.91 -8.15 -3.30
C GLY A 101 14.52 -8.10 -2.66
N ASP A 102 14.39 -8.64 -1.43
CA ASP A 102 13.18 -8.65 -0.58
C ASP A 102 12.79 -7.25 -0.07
N TYR A 103 12.76 -6.27 -0.97
CA TYR A 103 12.57 -4.86 -0.69
C TYR A 103 11.25 -4.63 0.04
N LEU A 104 10.14 -5.20 -0.45
CA LEU A 104 8.83 -4.97 0.18
C LEU A 104 8.76 -5.58 1.56
N ASN A 105 9.38 -6.73 1.79
CA ASN A 105 9.50 -7.29 3.13
C ASN A 105 10.17 -6.31 4.10
N ARG A 106 11.35 -5.78 3.73
CA ARG A 106 12.06 -4.80 4.56
C ARG A 106 11.25 -3.52 4.73
N PHE A 107 10.61 -3.06 3.66
CA PHE A 107 9.78 -1.86 3.68
C PHE A 107 8.57 -2.01 4.61
N TYR A 108 7.73 -3.03 4.43
CA TYR A 108 6.55 -3.26 5.27
C TYR A 108 6.90 -3.55 6.72
N SER A 109 8.01 -4.26 6.99
CA SER A 109 8.44 -4.57 8.37
C SER A 109 8.59 -3.34 9.27
N GLN A 110 8.91 -2.18 8.69
CA GLN A 110 9.03 -0.92 9.42
C GLN A 110 7.68 -0.39 9.89
N PHE A 111 6.61 -0.65 9.15
CA PHE A 111 5.27 -0.10 9.43
C PHE A 111 4.37 -1.05 10.21
N VAL A 112 4.51 -2.36 10.00
CA VAL A 112 3.55 -3.35 10.51
C VAL A 112 3.87 -3.84 11.92
N LYS A 113 5.08 -3.58 12.42
CA LYS A 113 5.52 -4.09 13.73
C LYS A 113 4.68 -3.46 14.85
N GLY A 114 3.97 -4.29 15.61
CA GLY A 114 3.13 -3.81 16.72
C GLY A 114 1.80 -3.20 16.30
N VAL A 115 1.43 -3.30 15.02
CA VAL A 115 0.13 -2.84 14.53
C VAL A 115 -0.97 -3.83 14.93
N ASN A 116 -2.09 -3.33 15.44
CA ASN A 116 -3.20 -4.18 15.92
C ASN A 116 -4.04 -4.75 14.77
N TYR A 117 -4.22 -4.01 13.68
CA TYR A 117 -4.99 -4.44 12.51
C TYR A 117 -4.24 -4.18 11.20
N ILE A 118 -4.08 -5.22 10.37
CA ILE A 118 -3.43 -5.09 9.07
C ILE A 118 -4.43 -5.55 8.00
N GLY A 119 -5.00 -4.60 7.27
CA GLY A 119 -5.86 -4.89 6.11
C GLY A 119 -5.07 -5.03 4.81
N LYS A 120 -5.75 -5.45 3.74
CA LYS A 120 -5.18 -5.54 2.38
C LYS A 120 -5.81 -4.50 1.47
N GLN A 121 -5.02 -3.94 0.56
CA GLN A 121 -5.52 -3.01 -0.46
C GLN A 121 -6.57 -3.66 -1.37
N GLU A 122 -6.42 -4.95 -1.62
CA GLU A 122 -7.30 -5.76 -2.47
C GLU A 122 -8.69 -5.95 -1.84
N THR A 123 -8.79 -5.88 -0.51
CA THR A 123 -10.03 -5.94 0.28
C THR A 123 -10.25 -4.65 1.08
N LEU A 124 -9.71 -3.53 0.57
CA LEU A 124 -9.59 -2.26 1.32
C LEU A 124 -10.90 -1.85 1.99
N ARG A 125 -12.02 -1.93 1.28
CA ARG A 125 -13.34 -1.49 1.77
C ARG A 125 -13.84 -2.36 2.91
N ASP A 126 -13.81 -3.68 2.73
CA ASP A 126 -14.31 -4.65 3.70
C ASP A 126 -13.46 -4.62 4.97
N ASP A 127 -12.13 -4.54 4.81
CA ASP A 127 -11.18 -4.40 5.90
C ASP A 127 -11.35 -3.06 6.63
N PHE A 128 -11.56 -1.98 5.88
CA PHE A 128 -11.75 -0.67 6.46
C PHE A 128 -13.10 -0.53 7.17
N GLU A 129 -14.18 -1.10 6.64
CA GLU A 129 -15.47 -1.19 7.33
C GLU A 129 -15.33 -1.97 8.65
N THR A 130 -14.68 -3.13 8.60
CA THR A 130 -14.39 -3.95 9.80
C THR A 130 -13.63 -3.14 10.84
N LEU A 131 -12.64 -2.37 10.40
CA LEU A 131 -11.88 -1.49 11.27
C LEU A 131 -12.74 -0.36 11.86
N LEU A 132 -13.50 0.38 11.05
CA LEU A 132 -14.34 1.48 11.52
C LEU A 132 -15.31 1.00 12.62
N ARG A 133 -15.89 -0.19 12.45
CA ARG A 133 -16.74 -0.84 13.47
C ARG A 133 -15.98 -1.11 14.76
N ARG A 134 -14.77 -1.66 14.68
CA ARG A 134 -13.92 -1.95 15.86
C ARG A 134 -13.44 -0.69 16.58
N ALA A 135 -13.22 0.39 15.83
CA ALA A 135 -12.78 1.68 16.35
C ALA A 135 -13.95 2.56 16.84
N GLU A 136 -15.19 2.07 16.72
CA GLU A 136 -16.42 2.83 17.01
C GLU A 136 -16.48 4.17 16.24
N LEU A 137 -15.91 4.19 15.04
CA LEU A 137 -15.89 5.37 14.16
C LEU A 137 -17.15 5.43 13.30
N PRO A 138 -17.61 6.64 12.91
CA PRO A 138 -18.73 6.79 11.99
C PRO A 138 -18.53 6.04 10.67
N ILE A 139 -19.60 5.43 10.17
CA ILE A 139 -19.63 4.70 8.91
C ILE A 139 -20.67 5.32 7.98
N ASP A 140 -20.19 5.91 6.89
CA ASP A 140 -21.02 6.22 5.72
C ASP A 140 -20.91 5.08 4.69
N VAL A 141 -22.00 4.31 4.55
CA VAL A 141 -22.08 3.16 3.65
C VAL A 141 -22.06 3.59 2.17
N ASN A 142 -22.57 4.78 1.84
CA ASN A 142 -22.56 5.29 0.47
C ASN A 142 -21.16 5.66 0.03
N LEU A 143 -20.37 6.28 0.91
CA LEU A 143 -18.97 6.59 0.62
C LEU A 143 -18.10 5.32 0.59
N LEU A 144 -18.37 4.33 1.44
CA LEU A 144 -17.66 3.04 1.39
C LEU A 144 -17.93 2.29 0.08
N SER A 145 -19.18 2.31 -0.41
CA SER A 145 -19.62 1.61 -1.62
C SER A 145 -19.47 2.41 -2.91
N GLY A 146 -19.22 3.73 -2.83
CA GLY A 146 -19.11 4.65 -3.97
C GLY A 146 -17.98 4.32 -4.96
N PRO A 147 -17.87 5.02 -6.10
CA PRO A 147 -16.84 4.75 -7.10
C PRO A 147 -15.42 4.96 -6.54
N GLU A 148 -14.47 4.12 -6.94
CA GLU A 148 -13.06 4.30 -6.56
C GLU A 148 -12.46 5.55 -7.22
N GLU A 149 -12.44 6.69 -6.51
CA GLU A 149 -11.88 7.95 -7.01
C GLU A 149 -10.37 7.91 -7.31
N ASN A 150 -9.67 6.82 -6.95
CA ASN A 150 -8.22 6.68 -7.07
C ASN A 150 -7.75 5.47 -7.90
N LYS A 151 -8.61 4.85 -8.73
CA LYS A 151 -8.08 4.00 -9.81
C LYS A 151 -7.24 4.89 -10.72
N SER A 152 -5.93 4.69 -10.72
CA SER A 152 -5.01 5.38 -11.63
C SER A 152 -5.61 5.38 -13.04
N ILE A 153 -5.78 6.57 -13.60
CA ILE A 153 -6.38 6.87 -14.91
C ILE A 153 -5.83 5.89 -15.96
N LYS A 154 -6.61 4.84 -16.25
CA LYS A 154 -6.37 3.76 -17.21
C LYS A 154 -5.05 2.96 -17.02
N PRO A 155 -5.02 1.64 -17.29
CA PRO A 155 -3.76 0.92 -17.36
C PRO A 155 -2.94 1.51 -18.51
N VAL A 156 -1.82 2.18 -18.21
CA VAL A 156 -0.76 2.29 -19.21
C VAL A 156 -0.38 0.84 -19.53
N ALA A 157 -0.63 0.41 -20.76
CA ALA A 157 -0.39 -0.97 -21.20
C ALA A 157 1.04 -1.47 -20.88
N SER A 158 1.97 -0.55 -20.64
CA SER A 158 3.37 -0.81 -20.32
C SER A 158 3.64 -1.38 -18.92
N ALA A 159 2.77 -1.19 -17.93
CA ALA A 159 3.02 -1.64 -16.56
C ALA A 159 2.48 -3.05 -16.30
N LYS A 160 2.85 -4.01 -17.15
CA LYS A 160 2.41 -5.41 -17.08
C LYS A 160 3.61 -6.35 -16.94
N TYR A 161 3.37 -7.52 -16.36
CA TYR A 161 4.37 -8.56 -16.19
C TYR A 161 4.24 -9.64 -17.25
N THR A 162 5.37 -10.19 -17.69
CA THR A 162 5.36 -11.57 -18.19
C THR A 162 5.22 -12.52 -17.00
N LEU A 163 4.64 -13.71 -17.22
CA LEU A 163 4.52 -14.71 -16.15
C LEU A 163 5.88 -15.03 -15.47
N PRO A 164 7.00 -15.24 -16.20
CA PRO A 164 8.30 -15.48 -15.57
C PRO A 164 8.78 -14.33 -14.67
N LEU A 165 8.52 -13.07 -15.05
CA LEU A 165 8.87 -11.92 -14.22
C LEU A 165 7.98 -11.84 -12.98
N ALA A 166 6.69 -12.13 -13.10
CA ALA A 166 5.77 -12.15 -11.97
C ALA A 166 6.16 -13.22 -10.94
N GLU A 167 6.44 -14.45 -11.39
CA GLU A 167 6.95 -15.53 -10.53
C GLU A 167 8.25 -15.14 -9.84
N ARG A 168 9.16 -14.45 -10.55
CA ARG A 168 10.41 -13.96 -9.96
C ARG A 168 10.15 -12.95 -8.84
N VAL A 169 9.24 -11.98 -9.03
CA VAL A 169 8.84 -11.06 -7.95
C VAL A 169 8.30 -11.84 -6.76
N MET A 170 7.40 -12.79 -6.98
CA MET A 170 6.79 -13.57 -5.89
C MET A 170 7.82 -14.42 -5.12
N ARG A 171 8.86 -14.94 -5.79
CA ARG A 171 9.96 -15.64 -5.13
C ARG A 171 10.81 -14.71 -4.26
N HIS A 172 11.15 -13.51 -4.75
CA HIS A 172 11.93 -12.54 -3.98
C HIS A 172 11.14 -11.98 -2.78
N GLU A 173 9.82 -11.81 -2.94
CA GLU A 173 8.93 -11.24 -1.92
C GLU A 173 8.15 -12.32 -1.15
N ILE A 174 8.65 -13.55 -1.11
CA ILE A 174 7.96 -14.71 -0.53
C ILE A 174 7.60 -14.50 0.95
N ARG A 175 8.37 -13.70 1.69
CA ARG A 175 8.08 -13.36 3.09
C ARG A 175 6.80 -12.53 3.21
N VAL A 176 6.65 -11.49 2.38
CA VAL A 176 5.42 -10.68 2.31
C VAL A 176 4.26 -11.56 1.84
N ALA A 177 4.48 -12.36 0.80
CA ALA A 177 3.46 -13.23 0.25
C ALA A 177 2.92 -14.22 1.29
N ARG A 178 3.79 -14.86 2.08
CA ARG A 178 3.39 -15.75 3.17
C ARG A 178 2.76 -15.01 4.34
N GLN A 179 3.36 -13.89 4.76
CA GLN A 179 2.90 -13.15 5.92
C GLN A 179 1.48 -12.61 5.75
N PHE A 180 1.13 -12.17 4.53
CA PHE A 180 -0.16 -11.54 4.24
C PHE A 180 -1.02 -12.35 3.29
N ASP A 181 -0.72 -13.64 3.11
CA ASP A 181 -1.51 -14.57 2.31
C ASP A 181 -1.78 -14.06 0.87
N TYR A 182 -0.71 -13.66 0.18
CA TYR A 182 -0.68 -13.39 -1.25
C TYR A 182 -0.08 -14.58 -2.00
N ASN A 183 -0.69 -15.76 -1.85
CA ASN A 183 -0.19 -17.02 -2.43
C ASN A 183 -0.66 -17.24 -3.89
N TYR A 184 -0.84 -16.15 -4.65
CA TYR A 184 -1.37 -16.19 -6.01
C TYR A 184 -0.72 -15.13 -6.90
N ILE A 185 -0.93 -15.23 -8.21
CA ILE A 185 -0.57 -14.19 -9.19
C ILE A 185 -1.88 -13.64 -9.78
N PRO A 186 -2.20 -12.36 -9.59
CA PRO A 186 -3.39 -11.76 -10.20
C PRO A 186 -3.28 -11.77 -11.74
N LEU A 187 -4.30 -12.29 -12.44
CA LEU A 187 -4.26 -12.37 -13.90
C LEU A 187 -4.23 -10.99 -14.57
N ASP A 188 -4.87 -10.01 -13.95
CA ASP A 188 -4.93 -8.64 -14.44
C ASP A 188 -3.59 -7.91 -14.39
N VAL A 189 -2.55 -8.46 -13.76
CA VAL A 189 -1.19 -7.90 -13.80
C VAL A 189 -0.35 -8.45 -14.94
N LEU A 190 -0.79 -9.52 -15.61
CA LEU A 190 -0.04 -10.19 -16.66
C LEU A 190 -0.29 -9.59 -18.05
N THR A 191 0.67 -9.79 -18.96
CA THR A 191 0.53 -9.61 -20.41
C THR A 191 -0.08 -10.85 -21.06
N GLY A 192 -0.95 -10.69 -22.04
CA GLY A 192 -1.40 -11.79 -22.92
C GLY A 192 -2.56 -12.64 -22.39
N PHE A 193 -3.33 -12.11 -21.43
CA PHE A 193 -4.59 -12.65 -20.93
C PHE A 193 -5.69 -11.59 -21.00
#